data_AF-G9YWC7-F1
#
_entry.id   AF-G9YWC7-F1
#
_cell.length_a   1.000
_cell.length_b   1.000
_cell.length_c   1.000
_cell.angle_alpha   90.00
_cell.angle_beta   90.00
_cell.angle_gamma   90.00
#
_symmetry.space_group_name_H-M   'P 1'
#
loop_
_entity.id
_entity.type
_entity.pdbx_description
1 polymer ?
#
loop_
_entity_poly.entity_id
_entity_poly.type
_entity_poly.pdbx_seq_one_letter_code
_entity_poly.pdbx_strand_id
1 'polypeptide(L)'
;MPPEKHALLGASSAERWLMCPPSARLGEQFPDTASEYAAAGTLAHAIAELKARKYFVEPMSDRAFNARLKKLKEDPHYDKGMDAATDTYLEHLKALAMSYGSVQPFVALETRVDFGDYVPEGFGTADCIIIGAGRMCVVDYKNGAGVLVEAEANPQMMLYALGALKVYAPIYGDTIREVHLSIVQPNAGGVREWDTTVEALREWGEKVVKPAAALAWEGKGDFAPDEWCRFCRARARCSARAARMLELEPMKNAIPEGDSYDPEDMVLTDAQVGDVLTRALELEAWVKDLKEYALTAALHGRQIAGWKAVEGRSSREWADQDTAFATLQERGIPEALLWERRPASVAGLEKALGKKPFEEASFGLVVKKPGKPTLVPESDKRPPYSPAEAAFQVVTPNA
;
A
#
# COMPACT_ATOMS: atom_id res chain seq x y z
N MET A 1 -6.36 14.93 -17.76
CA MET A 1 -4.97 14.68 -18.19
C MET A 1 -5.01 13.51 -19.16
N PRO A 2 -4.19 13.50 -20.23
CA PRO A 2 -4.03 12.28 -21.03
C PRO A 2 -3.61 11.12 -20.11
N PRO A 3 -3.98 9.86 -20.40
CA PRO A 3 -3.57 8.73 -19.58
C PRO A 3 -2.05 8.72 -19.46
N GLU A 4 -1.53 8.69 -18.23
CA GLU A 4 -0.11 8.58 -18.00
C GLU A 4 0.39 7.30 -18.68
N LYS A 5 1.34 7.44 -19.59
CA LYS A 5 1.95 6.29 -20.24
C LYS A 5 2.82 5.60 -19.19
N HIS A 6 2.35 4.49 -18.62
CA HIS A 6 3.16 3.65 -17.75
C HIS A 6 4.13 2.80 -18.58
N ALA A 7 5.38 2.67 -18.13
CA ALA A 7 6.30 1.68 -18.69
C ALA A 7 5.75 0.27 -18.44
N LEU A 8 5.91 -0.64 -19.41
CA LEU A 8 5.50 -2.05 -19.25
C LEU A 8 6.13 -2.67 -18.00
N LEU A 9 7.42 -2.41 -17.81
CA LEU A 9 8.22 -2.84 -16.67
C LEU A 9 8.46 -1.67 -15.72
N GLY A 10 7.37 -0.99 -15.35
CA GLY A 10 7.42 0.15 -14.41
C GLY A 10 7.85 -0.29 -13.01
N ALA A 11 8.53 0.62 -12.30
CA ALA A 11 9.13 0.37 -10.98
C ALA A 11 8.10 -0.05 -9.91
N SER A 12 6.89 0.56 -9.92
CA SER A 12 5.81 0.21 -8.98
C SER A 12 5.25 -1.21 -9.14
N SER A 13 5.60 -1.88 -10.25
CA SER A 13 5.27 -3.29 -10.50
C SER A 13 6.49 -4.20 -10.53
N ALA A 14 7.65 -3.70 -10.09
CA ALA A 14 8.95 -4.36 -10.21
C ALA A 14 9.01 -5.73 -9.55
N GLU A 15 8.54 -5.83 -8.32
CA GLU A 15 8.44 -7.10 -7.62
C GLU A 15 7.72 -8.17 -8.46
N ARG A 16 6.60 -7.81 -9.08
CA ARG A 16 5.81 -8.75 -9.90
C ARG A 16 6.58 -9.23 -11.14
N TRP A 17 7.20 -8.33 -11.91
CA TRP A 17 7.89 -8.75 -13.14
C TRP A 17 9.31 -9.28 -12.89
N LEU A 18 9.91 -9.00 -11.73
CA LEU A 18 11.14 -9.67 -11.28
C LEU A 18 10.86 -11.12 -10.90
N MET A 19 9.80 -11.35 -10.12
CA MET A 19 9.48 -12.67 -9.58
C MET A 19 8.69 -13.55 -10.56
N CYS A 20 7.84 -12.94 -11.39
CA CYS A 20 7.02 -13.63 -12.39
C CYS A 20 7.12 -12.93 -13.75
N PRO A 21 8.26 -13.06 -14.47
CA PRO A 21 8.52 -12.30 -15.70
C PRO A 21 7.43 -12.38 -16.78
N PRO A 22 6.86 -13.56 -17.11
CA PRO A 22 5.80 -13.65 -18.12
C PRO A 22 4.54 -12.85 -17.78
N SER A 23 4.32 -12.51 -16.51
CA SER A 23 3.14 -11.77 -16.05
C SER A 23 3.04 -10.37 -16.66
N ALA A 24 4.17 -9.76 -17.04
CA ALA A 24 4.20 -8.43 -17.64
C ALA A 24 3.42 -8.40 -18.96
N ARG A 25 3.79 -9.28 -19.91
CA ARG A 25 3.13 -9.42 -21.22
C ARG A 25 1.74 -10.02 -21.13
N LEU A 26 1.52 -10.96 -20.21
CA LEU A 26 0.18 -11.49 -19.97
C LEU A 26 -0.80 -10.39 -19.54
N GLY A 27 -0.33 -9.44 -18.70
CA GLY A 27 -1.12 -8.33 -18.20
C GLY A 27 -1.62 -7.35 -19.28
N GLU A 28 -0.90 -7.22 -20.40
CA GLU A 28 -1.27 -6.30 -21.51
C GLU A 28 -2.59 -6.68 -22.20
N GLN A 29 -2.99 -7.94 -22.11
CA GLN A 29 -4.24 -8.44 -22.67
C GLN A 29 -5.49 -8.02 -21.87
N PHE A 30 -5.28 -7.40 -20.71
CA PHE A 30 -6.33 -7.03 -19.78
C PHE A 30 -6.34 -5.51 -19.53
N PRO A 31 -7.54 -4.90 -19.39
CA PRO A 31 -7.66 -3.46 -19.22
C PRO A 31 -7.01 -3.00 -17.91
N ASP A 32 -6.49 -1.77 -17.94
CA ASP A 32 -6.12 -1.08 -16.71
C ASP A 32 -7.36 -0.49 -16.06
N THR A 33 -7.75 -1.00 -14.90
CA THR A 33 -8.89 -0.47 -14.15
C THR A 33 -8.36 0.34 -12.98
N ALA A 34 -8.47 1.67 -13.08
CA ALA A 34 -8.23 2.55 -11.95
C ALA A 34 -9.30 2.29 -10.86
N SER A 35 -8.87 2.24 -9.60
CA SER A 35 -9.76 2.13 -8.44
C SER A 35 -9.94 3.49 -7.78
N GLU A 36 -11.00 3.66 -6.98
CA GLU A 36 -11.18 4.86 -6.14
C GLU A 36 -9.97 5.09 -5.22
N TYR A 37 -9.34 4.01 -4.75
CA TYR A 37 -8.09 4.07 -3.97
C TYR A 37 -6.93 4.68 -4.76
N ALA A 38 -6.84 4.41 -6.08
CA ALA A 38 -5.83 5.02 -6.93
C ALA A 38 -6.08 6.52 -7.08
N ALA A 39 -7.33 6.95 -7.28
CA ALA A 39 -7.69 8.37 -7.37
C ALA A 39 -7.39 9.13 -6.06
N ALA A 40 -7.77 8.56 -4.91
CA ALA A 40 -7.43 9.10 -3.59
C ALA A 40 -5.90 9.17 -3.37
N GLY A 41 -5.17 8.18 -3.87
CA GLY A 41 -3.70 8.18 -3.90
C GLY A 41 -3.13 9.36 -4.68
N THR A 42 -3.52 9.51 -5.94
CA THR A 42 -3.08 10.63 -6.79
C THR A 42 -3.34 12.00 -6.15
N LEU A 43 -4.52 12.19 -5.55
CA LEU A 43 -4.85 13.42 -4.85
C LEU A 43 -3.92 13.66 -3.65
N ALA A 44 -3.65 12.62 -2.86
CA ALA A 44 -2.76 12.72 -1.72
C ALA A 44 -1.31 13.05 -2.13
N HIS A 45 -0.79 12.49 -3.23
CA HIS A 45 0.50 12.89 -3.81
C HIS A 45 0.50 14.37 -4.21
N ALA A 46 -0.56 14.85 -4.88
CA ALA A 46 -0.64 16.26 -5.27
C ALA A 46 -0.64 17.22 -4.05
N ILE A 47 -1.29 16.83 -2.95
CA ILE A 47 -1.24 17.59 -1.69
C ILE A 47 0.16 17.54 -1.06
N ALA A 48 0.80 16.37 -1.03
CA ALA A 48 2.15 16.17 -0.51
C ALA A 48 3.19 17.00 -1.30
N GLU A 49 3.13 16.94 -2.63
CA GLU A 49 3.97 17.72 -3.54
C GLU A 49 3.78 19.22 -3.30
N LEU A 50 2.54 19.71 -3.23
CA LEU A 50 2.26 21.13 -3.00
C LEU A 50 2.90 21.63 -1.70
N LYS A 51 2.80 20.83 -0.63
CA LYS A 51 3.41 21.12 0.68
C LYS A 51 4.94 21.13 0.60
N ALA A 52 5.53 20.14 -0.05
CA ALA A 52 6.98 20.04 -0.22
C ALA A 52 7.54 21.16 -1.10
N ARG A 53 6.88 21.50 -2.22
CA ARG A 53 7.27 22.61 -3.12
C ARG A 53 7.32 23.93 -2.39
N LYS A 54 6.29 24.26 -1.60
CA LYS A 54 6.26 25.49 -0.80
C LYS A 54 7.46 25.59 0.15
N TYR A 55 7.93 24.47 0.68
CA TYR A 55 9.03 24.46 1.65
C TYR A 55 10.41 24.48 0.98
N PHE A 56 10.63 23.66 -0.05
CA PHE A 56 11.98 23.41 -0.59
C PHE A 56 12.31 24.15 -1.89
N VAL A 57 11.33 24.40 -2.76
CA VAL A 57 11.58 24.73 -4.17
C VAL A 57 11.02 26.09 -4.57
N GLU A 58 9.78 26.37 -4.21
CA GLU A 58 9.03 27.53 -4.67
C GLU A 58 8.77 28.48 -3.51
N PRO A 59 9.25 29.75 -3.56
CA PRO A 59 8.82 30.77 -2.62
C PRO A 59 7.34 31.08 -2.87
N MET A 60 6.47 30.41 -2.10
CA MET A 60 5.02 30.48 -2.25
C MET A 60 4.39 31.22 -1.07
N SER A 61 3.67 32.31 -1.36
CA SER A 61 2.92 33.04 -0.32
C SER A 61 1.82 32.16 0.28
N ASP A 62 1.47 32.41 1.55
CA ASP A 62 0.41 31.66 2.23
C ASP A 62 -0.94 31.75 1.49
N ARG A 63 -1.22 32.90 0.88
CA ARG A 63 -2.43 33.09 0.07
C ARG A 63 -2.44 32.16 -1.15
N ALA A 64 -1.33 32.06 -1.88
CA ALA A 64 -1.23 31.21 -3.07
C ALA A 64 -1.32 29.72 -2.69
N PHE A 65 -0.63 29.33 -1.61
CA PHE A 65 -0.69 27.97 -1.08
C PHE A 65 -2.11 27.58 -0.67
N ASN A 66 -2.77 28.39 0.16
CA ASN A 66 -4.12 28.11 0.65
C ASN A 66 -5.13 28.03 -0.50
N ALA A 67 -4.98 28.84 -1.55
CA ALA A 67 -5.83 28.78 -2.73
C ALA A 67 -5.66 27.47 -3.52
N ARG A 68 -4.41 27.04 -3.76
CA ARG A 68 -4.11 25.77 -4.44
C ARG A 68 -4.57 24.57 -3.62
N LEU A 69 -4.29 24.59 -2.31
CA LEU A 69 -4.70 23.52 -1.40
C LEU A 69 -6.24 23.41 -1.34
N LYS A 70 -6.96 24.53 -1.23
CA LYS A 70 -8.42 24.53 -1.25
C LYS A 70 -8.97 23.84 -2.51
N LYS A 71 -8.41 24.12 -3.68
CA LYS A 71 -8.81 23.48 -4.93
C LYS A 71 -8.61 21.95 -4.92
N LEU A 72 -7.53 21.46 -4.32
CA LEU A 72 -7.31 20.02 -4.16
C LEU A 72 -8.35 19.40 -3.20
N LYS A 73 -8.73 20.12 -2.14
CA LYS A 73 -9.73 19.67 -1.16
C LYS A 73 -11.17 19.63 -1.67
N GLU A 74 -11.44 20.22 -2.84
CA GLU A 74 -12.74 20.14 -3.50
C GLU A 74 -12.93 18.82 -4.27
N ASP A 75 -11.88 18.00 -4.42
CA ASP A 75 -11.98 16.69 -5.06
C ASP A 75 -12.82 15.71 -4.21
N PRO A 76 -13.75 14.94 -4.81
CA PRO A 76 -14.59 13.99 -4.07
C PRO A 76 -13.83 12.90 -3.28
N HIS A 77 -12.59 12.60 -3.67
CA HIS A 77 -11.76 11.59 -3.01
C HIS A 77 -10.95 12.16 -1.84
N TYR A 78 -11.08 13.45 -1.55
CA TYR A 78 -10.41 14.09 -0.42
C TYR A 78 -10.91 13.51 0.91
N ASP A 79 -9.97 13.12 1.77
CA ASP A 79 -10.24 12.78 3.17
C ASP A 79 -9.44 13.68 4.10
N LYS A 80 -10.04 14.09 5.23
CA LYS A 80 -9.39 14.97 6.22
C LYS A 80 -8.09 14.36 6.77
N GLY A 81 -7.97 13.03 6.82
CA GLY A 81 -6.75 12.32 7.21
C GLY A 81 -5.58 12.54 6.26
N MET A 82 -5.83 12.92 4.99
CA MET A 82 -4.76 13.23 4.02
C MET A 82 -3.91 14.41 4.48
N ASP A 83 -4.49 15.39 5.19
CA ASP A 83 -3.71 16.53 5.71
C ASP A 83 -2.61 16.04 6.64
N ALA A 84 -2.96 15.25 7.65
CA ALA A 84 -2.02 14.74 8.64
C ALA A 84 -1.01 13.75 8.02
N ALA A 85 -1.45 12.92 7.08
CA ALA A 85 -0.57 11.98 6.39
C ALA A 85 0.49 12.72 5.53
N THR A 86 0.07 13.71 4.76
CA THR A 86 0.99 14.51 3.93
C THR A 86 1.84 15.49 4.75
N ASP A 87 1.39 15.92 5.93
CA ASP A 87 2.24 16.64 6.89
C ASP A 87 3.36 15.73 7.42
N THR A 88 3.05 14.48 7.74
CA THR A 88 4.06 13.48 8.18
C THR A 88 5.14 13.29 7.11
N TYR A 89 4.74 13.21 5.83
CA TYR A 89 5.68 13.18 4.70
C TYR A 89 6.57 14.41 4.66
N LEU A 90 6.00 15.61 4.75
CA LEU A 90 6.77 16.86 4.75
C LEU A 90 7.77 16.91 5.92
N GLU A 91 7.36 16.51 7.12
CA GLU A 91 8.25 16.49 8.29
C GLU A 91 9.41 15.50 8.13
N HIS A 92 9.15 14.34 7.51
CA HIS A 92 10.22 13.39 7.17
C HIS A 92 11.24 13.99 6.19
N LEU A 93 10.76 14.66 5.12
CA LEU A 93 11.65 15.33 4.17
C LEU A 93 12.51 16.41 4.85
N LYS A 94 11.94 17.19 5.78
CA LYS A 94 12.68 18.20 6.55
C LYS A 94 13.75 17.56 7.41
N ALA A 95 13.42 16.48 8.13
CA ALA A 95 14.36 15.74 8.95
C ALA A 95 15.54 15.20 8.12
N LEU A 96 15.26 14.63 6.95
CA LEU A 96 16.30 14.18 6.02
C LEU A 96 17.17 15.33 5.52
N ALA A 97 16.58 16.45 5.10
CA ALA A 97 17.34 17.62 4.65
C ALA A 97 18.25 18.18 5.76
N MET A 98 17.78 18.21 7.01
CA MET A 98 18.56 18.62 8.17
C MET A 98 19.69 17.63 8.51
N SER A 99 19.54 16.35 8.17
CA SER A 99 20.56 15.32 8.44
C SER A 99 21.88 15.53 7.66
N TYR A 100 21.87 16.37 6.63
CA TYR A 100 23.08 16.78 5.89
C TYR A 100 23.92 17.84 6.62
N GLY A 101 23.49 18.26 7.81
CA GLY A 101 24.24 19.14 8.70
C GLY A 101 24.39 20.55 8.13
N SER A 102 25.63 21.01 7.96
CA SER A 102 25.93 22.36 7.46
C SER A 102 25.85 22.48 5.94
N VAL A 103 25.76 21.36 5.22
CA VAL A 103 25.64 21.35 3.76
C VAL A 103 24.17 21.49 3.42
N GLN A 104 23.82 22.54 2.66
CA GLN A 104 22.47 22.65 2.10
C GLN A 104 22.34 21.61 0.97
N PRO A 105 21.49 20.58 1.13
CA PRO A 105 21.34 19.58 0.09
C PRO A 105 20.49 20.13 -1.06
N PHE A 106 20.71 19.58 -2.25
CA PHE A 106 19.82 19.76 -3.39
C PHE A 106 18.57 18.91 -3.20
N VAL A 107 17.39 19.49 -3.42
CA VAL A 107 16.10 18.81 -3.31
C VAL A 107 15.38 18.91 -4.65
N ALA A 108 14.95 17.77 -5.18
CA ALA A 108 14.12 17.68 -6.38
C ALA A 108 12.84 16.89 -6.06
N LEU A 109 11.71 17.39 -6.54
CA LEU A 109 10.37 16.82 -6.30
C LEU A 109 9.78 16.37 -7.64
N GLU A 110 8.98 15.31 -7.62
CA GLU A 110 8.31 14.73 -8.82
C GLU A 110 9.28 14.55 -10.00
N THR A 111 10.42 13.92 -9.72
CA THR A 111 11.49 13.81 -10.70
C THR A 111 11.32 12.56 -11.54
N ARG A 112 11.21 12.74 -12.85
CA ARG A 112 11.27 11.63 -13.80
C ARG A 112 12.66 11.01 -13.79
N VAL A 113 12.76 9.75 -13.40
CA VAL A 113 13.99 8.96 -13.36
C VAL A 113 14.00 7.94 -14.50
N ASP A 114 15.15 7.79 -15.14
CA ASP A 114 15.37 6.83 -16.24
C ASP A 114 16.30 5.71 -15.77
N PHE A 115 15.78 4.50 -15.71
CA PHE A 115 16.55 3.29 -15.42
C PHE A 115 16.62 2.37 -16.65
N GLY A 116 16.58 2.99 -17.84
CA GLY A 116 16.58 2.34 -19.15
C GLY A 116 17.83 1.48 -19.41
N ASP A 117 18.92 1.76 -18.68
CA ASP A 117 20.16 0.99 -18.76
C ASP A 117 19.99 -0.44 -18.23
N TYR A 118 19.01 -0.67 -17.35
CA TYR A 118 18.74 -1.98 -16.74
C TYR A 118 17.45 -2.62 -17.23
N VAL A 119 16.44 -1.80 -17.55
CA VAL A 119 15.10 -2.25 -17.92
C VAL A 119 14.72 -1.59 -19.25
N PRO A 120 14.35 -2.34 -20.30
CA PRO A 120 13.94 -1.74 -21.57
C PRO A 120 12.78 -0.76 -21.39
N GLU A 121 12.95 0.46 -21.90
CA GLU A 121 12.01 1.59 -21.74
C GLU A 121 11.65 1.88 -20.26
N GLY A 122 12.55 1.55 -19.33
CA GLY A 122 12.34 1.69 -17.90
C GLY A 122 12.45 3.14 -17.42
N PHE A 123 11.34 3.69 -16.93
CA PHE A 123 11.31 4.97 -16.23
C PHE A 123 10.27 4.97 -15.12
N GLY A 124 10.36 5.99 -14.26
CA GLY A 124 9.34 6.28 -13.26
C GLY A 124 9.42 7.73 -12.79
N THR A 125 8.63 8.06 -11.78
CA THR A 125 8.65 9.37 -11.12
C THR A 125 8.94 9.12 -9.64
N ALA A 126 10.04 9.68 -9.16
CA ALA A 126 10.38 9.67 -7.75
C ALA A 126 9.78 10.92 -7.09
N ASP A 127 9.04 10.75 -6.00
CA ASP A 127 8.32 11.85 -5.33
C ASP A 127 9.29 12.89 -4.78
N CYS A 128 10.40 12.45 -4.17
CA CYS A 128 11.47 13.33 -3.70
C CYS A 128 12.85 12.67 -3.78
N ILE A 129 13.82 13.45 -4.25
CA ILE A 129 15.24 13.12 -4.26
C ILE A 129 16.01 14.23 -3.54
N ILE A 130 16.83 13.86 -2.56
CA ILE A 130 17.69 14.79 -1.81
C ILE A 130 19.14 14.36 -2.01
N ILE A 131 20.03 15.26 -2.43
CA ILE A 131 21.43 14.94 -2.71
C ILE A 131 22.35 15.95 -2.01
N GLY A 132 23.37 15.45 -1.33
CA GLY A 132 24.41 16.28 -0.73
C GLY A 132 25.51 15.44 -0.11
N ALA A 133 26.70 16.01 0.08
CA ALA A 133 27.78 15.39 0.86
C ALA A 133 28.09 13.89 0.55
N GLY A 134 27.96 13.47 -0.73
CA GLY A 134 28.20 12.08 -1.16
C GLY A 134 27.08 11.08 -0.85
N ARG A 135 25.91 11.55 -0.39
CA ARG A 135 24.70 10.75 -0.11
C ARG A 135 23.52 11.21 -0.97
N MET A 136 22.71 10.25 -1.39
CA MET A 136 21.41 10.48 -2.05
C MET A 136 20.29 9.85 -1.21
N CYS A 137 19.25 10.60 -0.89
CA CYS A 137 17.99 10.05 -0.38
C CYS A 137 16.94 10.00 -1.49
N VAL A 138 16.23 8.88 -1.60
CA VAL A 138 15.03 8.75 -2.43
C VAL A 138 13.85 8.44 -1.51
N VAL A 139 12.79 9.23 -1.62
CA VAL A 139 11.60 9.13 -0.76
C VAL A 139 10.38 8.90 -1.63
N ASP A 140 9.57 7.91 -1.27
CA ASP A 140 8.28 7.59 -1.91
C ASP A 140 7.16 7.69 -0.86
N TYR A 141 6.11 8.43 -1.18
CA TYR A 141 4.92 8.58 -0.38
C TYR A 141 3.89 7.51 -0.76
N LYS A 142 3.26 6.88 0.23
CA LYS A 142 2.17 5.93 0.01
C LYS A 142 0.97 6.31 0.86
N ASN A 143 -0.15 6.61 0.21
CA ASN A 143 -1.40 6.95 0.90
C ASN A 143 -2.21 5.71 1.37
N GLY A 144 -1.96 4.54 0.76
CA GLY A 144 -2.75 3.33 1.01
C GLY A 144 -2.65 2.81 2.45
N ALA A 145 -3.76 2.32 3.00
CA ALA A 145 -3.86 1.79 4.37
C ALA A 145 -3.86 0.24 4.44
N GLY A 146 -4.07 -0.44 3.31
CA GLY A 146 -4.39 -1.88 3.28
C GLY A 146 -3.21 -2.83 3.06
N VAL A 147 -2.03 -2.31 2.71
CA VAL A 147 -0.81 -3.11 2.45
C VAL A 147 0.38 -2.33 2.95
N LEU A 148 1.11 -2.91 3.90
CA LEU A 148 2.37 -2.36 4.34
C LEU A 148 3.39 -2.49 3.22
N VAL A 149 4.12 -1.40 2.92
CA VAL A 149 5.21 -1.42 1.94
C VAL A 149 6.55 -1.26 2.66
N GLU A 150 7.41 -2.27 2.51
CA GLU A 150 8.75 -2.29 3.09
C GLU A 150 9.73 -1.43 2.27
N ALA A 151 10.64 -0.72 2.94
CA ALA A 151 11.70 0.04 2.27
C ALA A 151 12.97 -0.81 2.03
N GLU A 152 13.19 -1.82 2.87
CA GLU A 152 14.36 -2.69 2.80
C GLU A 152 14.32 -3.56 1.54
N ALA A 153 15.40 -3.49 0.75
CA ALA A 153 15.55 -4.21 -0.52
C ALA A 153 14.34 -4.05 -1.48
N ASN A 154 13.63 -2.92 -1.41
CA ASN A 154 12.43 -2.69 -2.20
C ASN A 154 12.77 -2.42 -3.68
N PRO A 155 12.31 -3.25 -4.63
CA PRO A 155 12.66 -3.10 -6.04
C PRO A 155 12.23 -1.76 -6.66
N GLN A 156 11.09 -1.20 -6.25
CA GLN A 156 10.64 0.11 -6.75
C GLN A 156 11.64 1.20 -6.34
N MET A 157 11.99 1.24 -5.05
CA MET A 157 12.91 2.25 -4.51
C MET A 157 14.31 2.11 -5.10
N MET A 158 14.79 0.88 -5.26
CA MET A 158 16.11 0.61 -5.84
C MET A 158 16.19 1.03 -7.32
N LEU A 159 15.13 0.80 -8.11
CA LEU A 159 15.06 1.29 -9.50
C LEU A 159 15.01 2.81 -9.57
N TYR A 160 14.27 3.45 -8.66
CA TYR A 160 14.26 4.91 -8.58
C TYR A 160 15.63 5.47 -8.24
N ALA A 161 16.36 4.86 -7.31
CA ALA A 161 17.73 5.25 -7.00
C ALA A 161 18.68 5.04 -8.19
N LEU A 162 18.62 3.89 -8.88
CA LEU A 162 19.42 3.65 -10.09
C LEU A 162 19.15 4.71 -11.16
N GLY A 163 17.88 5.05 -11.38
CA GLY A 163 17.52 6.08 -12.35
C GLY A 163 17.90 7.49 -11.90
N ALA A 164 17.78 7.80 -10.62
CA ALA A 164 18.23 9.08 -10.06
C ALA A 164 19.75 9.25 -10.19
N LEU A 165 20.53 8.20 -9.91
CA LEU A 165 21.98 8.21 -10.11
C LEU A 165 22.34 8.53 -11.56
N LYS A 166 21.62 7.98 -12.54
CA LYS A 166 21.80 8.30 -13.96
C LYS A 166 21.46 9.76 -14.27
N VAL A 167 20.30 10.23 -13.79
CA VAL A 167 19.82 11.61 -14.01
C VAL A 167 20.81 12.64 -13.47
N TYR A 168 21.40 12.38 -12.31
CA TYR A 168 22.25 13.33 -11.60
C TYR A 168 23.75 13.10 -11.79
N ALA A 169 24.18 12.04 -12.49
CA ALA A 169 25.58 11.79 -12.85
C ALA A 169 26.26 12.98 -13.55
N PRO A 170 25.62 13.75 -14.46
CA PRO A 170 26.26 14.92 -15.07
C PRO A 170 26.63 16.04 -14.08
N ILE A 171 25.98 16.11 -12.92
CA ILE A 171 26.22 17.14 -11.90
C ILE A 171 27.15 16.61 -10.80
N TYR A 172 26.91 15.38 -10.33
CA TYR A 172 27.59 14.83 -9.16
C TYR A 172 28.66 13.79 -9.49
N GLY A 173 28.77 13.33 -10.74
CA GLY A 173 29.70 12.26 -11.13
C GLY A 173 29.59 11.04 -10.22
N ASP A 174 30.73 10.51 -9.78
CA ASP A 174 30.83 9.35 -8.88
C ASP A 174 31.03 9.75 -7.40
N THR A 175 30.63 10.97 -7.03
CA THR A 175 30.75 11.45 -5.65
C THR A 175 29.70 10.84 -4.72
N ILE A 176 28.55 10.43 -5.27
CA ILE A 176 27.49 9.76 -4.52
C ILE A 176 27.92 8.31 -4.28
N ARG A 177 27.98 7.90 -3.01
CA ARG A 177 28.38 6.56 -2.56
C ARG A 177 27.31 5.88 -1.72
N GLU A 178 26.61 6.67 -0.92
CA GLU A 178 25.58 6.19 -0.03
C GLU A 178 24.20 6.53 -0.58
N VAL A 179 23.28 5.56 -0.49
CA VAL A 179 21.89 5.75 -0.87
C VAL A 179 20.99 5.38 0.29
N HIS A 180 20.11 6.30 0.64
CA HIS A 180 19.08 6.12 1.65
C HIS A 180 17.71 6.08 1.00
N LEU A 181 16.96 5.01 1.19
CA LEU A 181 15.63 4.82 0.64
C LEU A 181 14.62 4.92 1.77
N SER A 182 13.55 5.67 1.56
CA SER A 182 12.48 5.74 2.55
C SER A 182 11.10 5.72 1.93
N ILE A 183 10.19 5.02 2.60
CA ILE A 183 8.78 4.95 2.24
C ILE A 183 7.99 5.57 3.40
N VAL A 184 7.22 6.61 3.09
CA VAL A 184 6.35 7.27 4.07
C VAL A 184 4.91 6.84 3.84
N GLN A 185 4.42 5.97 4.73
CA GLN A 185 3.09 5.38 4.68
C GLN A 185 2.34 5.53 6.02
N PRO A 186 1.88 6.73 6.38
CA PRO A 186 1.30 7.00 7.70
C PRO A 186 0.08 6.13 8.05
N ASN A 187 -0.67 5.69 7.04
CA ASN A 187 -1.92 4.94 7.23
C ASN A 187 -1.75 3.42 7.40
N ALA A 188 -0.54 2.86 7.23
CA ALA A 188 -0.30 1.42 7.36
C ALA A 188 0.98 1.04 8.11
N GLY A 189 2.02 1.88 8.06
CA GLY A 189 3.36 1.50 8.54
C GLY A 189 4.23 2.62 9.09
N GLY A 190 3.79 3.87 9.02
CA GLY A 190 4.61 5.02 9.37
C GLY A 190 5.73 5.24 8.34
N VAL A 191 6.92 5.60 8.82
CA VAL A 191 8.12 5.79 8.00
C VAL A 191 8.98 4.54 8.09
N ARG A 192 9.39 4.00 6.95
CA ARG A 192 10.32 2.86 6.84
C ARG A 192 11.51 3.27 6.00
N GLU A 193 12.69 2.88 6.45
CA GLU A 193 13.96 3.35 5.90
C GLU A 193 14.91 2.19 5.64
N TRP A 194 15.78 2.35 4.66
CA TRP A 194 16.85 1.41 4.34
C TRP A 194 18.04 2.13 3.72
N ASP A 195 19.23 1.84 4.24
CA ASP A 195 20.49 2.36 3.72
C ASP A 195 21.20 1.29 2.91
N THR A 196 21.81 1.72 1.79
CA THR A 196 22.59 0.86 0.90
C THR A 196 23.69 1.69 0.20
N THR A 197 24.48 1.03 -0.64
CA THR A 197 25.56 1.66 -1.41
C THR A 197 25.24 1.71 -2.90
N VAL A 198 25.84 2.66 -3.60
CA VAL A 198 25.76 2.73 -5.06
C VAL A 198 26.30 1.46 -5.71
N GLU A 199 27.36 0.88 -5.15
CA GLU A 199 27.96 -0.36 -5.62
C GLU A 199 26.98 -1.54 -5.52
N ALA A 200 26.32 -1.72 -4.38
CA ALA A 200 25.31 -2.77 -4.19
C ALA A 200 24.09 -2.60 -5.10
N LEU A 201 23.62 -1.36 -5.29
CA LEU A 201 22.51 -1.07 -6.21
C LEU A 201 22.86 -1.42 -7.66
N ARG A 202 24.05 -1.03 -8.13
CA ARG A 202 24.53 -1.36 -9.48
C ARG A 202 24.68 -2.86 -9.65
N GLU A 203 25.25 -3.56 -8.66
CA GLU A 203 25.37 -5.01 -8.68
C GLU A 203 24.00 -5.70 -8.79
N TRP A 204 23.01 -5.26 -8.01
CA TRP A 204 21.64 -5.75 -8.11
C TRP A 204 21.02 -5.45 -9.49
N GLY A 205 21.23 -4.24 -10.01
CA GLY A 205 20.79 -3.85 -11.35
C GLY A 205 21.35 -4.76 -12.43
N GLU A 206 22.64 -5.09 -12.36
CA GLU A 206 23.31 -5.96 -13.34
C GLU A 206 22.93 -7.43 -13.20
N LYS A 207 22.94 -7.96 -11.97
CA LYS A 207 22.82 -9.40 -11.72
C LYS A 207 21.37 -9.89 -11.60
N VAL A 208 20.44 -9.03 -11.19
CA VAL A 208 19.06 -9.41 -10.92
C VAL A 208 18.11 -8.72 -11.91
N VAL A 209 18.18 -7.39 -12.00
CA VAL A 209 17.20 -6.63 -12.80
C VAL A 209 17.33 -6.88 -14.28
N LYS A 210 18.52 -6.67 -14.86
CA LYS A 210 18.75 -6.85 -16.30
C LYS A 210 18.28 -8.20 -16.84
N PRO A 211 18.69 -9.36 -16.28
CA PRO A 211 18.27 -10.65 -16.81
C PRO A 211 16.76 -10.87 -16.67
N ALA A 212 16.16 -10.51 -15.53
CA ALA A 212 14.72 -10.67 -15.32
C ALA A 212 13.91 -9.72 -16.24
N ALA A 213 14.35 -8.48 -16.41
CA ALA A 213 13.73 -7.51 -17.29
C ALA A 213 13.78 -7.95 -18.76
N ALA A 214 14.88 -8.56 -19.21
CA ALA A 214 14.97 -9.12 -20.55
C ALA A 214 13.93 -10.24 -20.79
N LEU A 215 13.78 -11.16 -19.83
CA LEU A 215 12.75 -12.20 -19.88
C LEU A 215 11.34 -11.59 -19.87
N ALA A 216 11.07 -10.68 -18.94
CA ALA A 216 9.76 -10.05 -18.79
C ALA A 216 9.37 -9.23 -20.03
N TRP A 217 10.34 -8.53 -20.63
CA TRP A 217 10.16 -7.76 -21.85
C TRP A 217 9.76 -8.62 -23.03
N GLU A 218 10.30 -9.83 -23.13
CA GLU A 218 9.95 -10.81 -24.17
C GLU A 218 8.76 -11.69 -23.81
N GLY A 219 8.24 -11.60 -22.57
CA GLY A 219 7.18 -12.48 -22.06
C GLY A 219 7.64 -13.92 -21.83
N LYS A 220 8.93 -14.13 -21.64
CA LYS A 220 9.58 -15.44 -21.39
C LYS A 220 9.83 -15.64 -19.89
N GLY A 221 10.37 -16.81 -19.55
CA GLY A 221 10.61 -17.24 -18.17
C GLY A 221 9.46 -18.07 -17.62
N ASP A 222 9.52 -18.38 -16.34
CA ASP A 222 8.53 -19.21 -15.67
C ASP A 222 7.45 -18.37 -15.00
N PHE A 223 6.22 -18.88 -15.01
CA PHE A 223 5.18 -18.33 -14.15
C PHE A 223 5.46 -18.76 -12.71
N ALA A 224 5.68 -17.79 -11.83
CA ALA A 224 5.72 -17.99 -10.39
C ALA A 224 4.52 -17.26 -9.79
N PRO A 225 3.31 -17.84 -9.74
CA PRO A 225 2.19 -17.21 -9.06
C PRO A 225 2.44 -17.18 -7.55
N ASP A 226 2.27 -16.05 -6.86
CA ASP A 226 2.47 -15.88 -5.40
C ASP A 226 1.78 -14.56 -4.94
N GLU A 227 2.21 -13.95 -3.83
CA GLU A 227 1.62 -12.72 -3.28
C GLU A 227 1.49 -11.57 -4.29
N TRP A 228 2.46 -11.40 -5.20
CA TRP A 228 2.44 -10.39 -6.26
C TRP A 228 1.30 -10.58 -7.29
N CYS A 229 0.63 -11.75 -7.31
CA CYS A 229 -0.55 -11.98 -8.13
C CYS A 229 -1.71 -11.04 -7.78
N ARG A 230 -1.81 -10.55 -6.53
CA ARG A 230 -2.88 -9.62 -6.11
C ARG A 230 -2.93 -8.34 -6.94
N PHE A 231 -1.77 -7.88 -7.43
CA PHE A 231 -1.63 -6.69 -8.25
C PHE A 231 -1.57 -7.01 -9.74
N CYS A 232 -1.64 -8.29 -10.12
CA CYS A 232 -1.60 -8.70 -11.52
C CYS A 232 -2.95 -8.41 -12.20
N ARG A 233 -2.94 -7.84 -13.41
CA ARG A 233 -4.17 -7.66 -14.20
C ARG A 233 -4.78 -8.99 -14.64
N ALA A 234 -3.96 -10.02 -14.80
CA ALA A 234 -4.40 -11.36 -15.17
C ALA A 234 -4.86 -12.20 -13.97
N ARG A 235 -4.90 -11.65 -12.75
CA ARG A 235 -5.09 -12.41 -11.49
C ARG A 235 -6.33 -13.33 -11.47
N ALA A 236 -7.42 -12.94 -12.13
CA ALA A 236 -8.64 -13.74 -12.20
C ALA A 236 -8.65 -14.77 -13.36
N ARG A 237 -7.71 -14.67 -14.32
CA ARG A 237 -7.72 -15.45 -15.58
C ARG A 237 -6.40 -16.19 -15.85
N CYS A 238 -5.41 -16.08 -14.97
CA CYS A 238 -4.11 -16.72 -15.11
C CYS A 238 -4.22 -18.23 -14.82
N SER A 239 -3.94 -19.06 -15.81
CA SER A 239 -3.95 -20.52 -15.68
C SER A 239 -2.87 -21.03 -14.73
N ALA A 240 -1.67 -20.43 -14.72
CA ALA A 240 -0.61 -20.81 -13.80
C ALA A 240 -1.01 -20.57 -12.34
N ARG A 241 -1.66 -19.43 -12.05
CA ARG A 241 -2.22 -19.16 -10.71
C ARG A 241 -3.29 -20.20 -10.36
N ALA A 242 -4.19 -20.51 -11.29
CA ALA A 242 -5.21 -21.53 -11.05
C ALA A 242 -4.58 -22.91 -10.76
N ALA A 243 -3.53 -23.29 -11.49
CA ALA A 243 -2.80 -24.54 -11.26
C ALA A 243 -2.19 -24.60 -9.84
N ARG A 244 -1.47 -23.57 -9.39
CA ARG A 244 -0.92 -23.49 -8.01
C ARG A 244 -2.01 -23.66 -6.96
N MET A 245 -3.19 -23.10 -7.18
CA MET A 245 -4.30 -23.22 -6.22
C MET A 245 -4.89 -24.64 -6.16
N LEU A 246 -4.84 -25.39 -7.27
CA LEU A 246 -5.33 -26.77 -7.34
C LEU A 246 -4.34 -27.78 -6.73
N GLU A 247 -3.08 -27.40 -6.47
CA GLU A 247 -2.10 -28.24 -5.77
C GLU A 247 -2.48 -28.55 -4.31
N LEU A 248 -3.50 -27.89 -3.76
CA LEU A 248 -4.10 -28.23 -2.47
C LEU A 248 -5.05 -29.45 -2.56
N GLU A 249 -5.53 -29.81 -3.75
CA GLU A 249 -6.50 -30.90 -3.94
C GLU A 249 -6.01 -32.27 -3.42
N PRO A 250 -4.72 -32.66 -3.58
CA PRO A 250 -4.21 -33.89 -2.99
C PRO A 250 -4.23 -33.91 -1.46
N MET A 251 -4.26 -32.74 -0.81
CA MET A 251 -4.33 -32.60 0.66
C MET A 251 -5.76 -32.39 1.17
N LYS A 252 -6.75 -32.57 0.29
CA LYS A 252 -8.16 -32.45 0.66
C LYS A 252 -8.53 -33.52 1.69
N ASN A 253 -9.11 -33.07 2.80
CA ASN A 253 -9.45 -33.87 4.00
C ASN A 253 -8.26 -34.25 4.88
N ALA A 254 -7.05 -33.78 4.60
CA ALA A 254 -5.95 -33.97 5.51
C ALA A 254 -6.18 -33.19 6.82
N ILE A 255 -5.79 -33.78 7.95
CA ILE A 255 -5.94 -33.19 9.29
C ILE A 255 -4.56 -32.86 9.88
N PRO A 256 -4.43 -31.82 10.73
CA PRO A 256 -3.18 -31.56 11.44
C PRO A 256 -2.76 -32.75 12.31
N GLU A 257 -1.44 -32.97 12.41
CA GLU A 257 -0.88 -33.92 13.38
C GLU A 257 -1.25 -33.48 14.79
N GLY A 258 -1.84 -34.39 15.56
CA GLY A 258 -2.26 -34.16 16.94
C GLY A 258 -2.31 -35.48 17.71
N ASP A 259 -2.68 -35.41 18.98
CA ASP A 259 -2.64 -36.58 19.89
C ASP A 259 -3.60 -37.72 19.52
N SER A 260 -4.49 -37.53 18.54
CA SER A 260 -5.46 -38.54 18.11
C SER A 260 -5.82 -38.41 16.62
N TYR A 261 -5.42 -39.40 15.82
CA TYR A 261 -5.88 -39.61 14.45
C TYR A 261 -5.92 -41.12 14.14
N ASP A 262 -6.74 -41.52 13.17
CA ASP A 262 -6.80 -42.91 12.71
C ASP A 262 -5.67 -43.18 11.70
N PRO A 263 -5.05 -44.38 11.65
CA PRO A 263 -3.95 -44.67 10.71
C PRO A 263 -4.27 -44.51 9.22
N GLU A 264 -5.56 -44.42 8.87
CA GLU A 264 -6.06 -44.20 7.52
C GLU A 264 -6.18 -42.70 7.16
N ASP A 265 -6.07 -41.81 8.17
CA ASP A 265 -6.11 -40.37 7.98
C ASP A 265 -4.82 -39.89 7.30
N MET A 266 -4.99 -38.98 6.34
CA MET A 266 -3.87 -38.22 5.81
C MET A 266 -3.54 -37.10 6.80
N VAL A 267 -2.35 -37.17 7.40
CA VAL A 267 -1.94 -36.22 8.44
C VAL A 267 -0.94 -35.21 7.91
N LEU A 268 -1.08 -33.95 8.33
CA LEU A 268 -0.18 -32.85 8.00
C LEU A 268 0.76 -32.57 9.18
N THR A 269 2.07 -32.62 8.93
CA THR A 269 3.07 -32.07 9.86
C THR A 269 2.87 -30.56 10.02
N ASP A 270 3.37 -29.97 11.11
CA ASP A 270 3.30 -28.51 11.34
C ASP A 270 3.83 -27.68 10.16
N ALA A 271 4.91 -28.14 9.51
CA ALA A 271 5.45 -27.50 8.31
C ALA A 271 4.46 -27.53 7.15
N GLN A 272 3.78 -28.66 6.94
CA GLN A 272 2.73 -28.78 5.93
C GLN A 272 1.48 -27.98 6.29
N VAL A 273 1.14 -27.86 7.57
CA VAL A 273 0.05 -26.96 8.03
C VAL A 273 0.36 -25.52 7.65
N GLY A 274 1.60 -25.05 7.90
CA GLY A 274 2.04 -23.71 7.50
C GLY A 274 1.94 -23.47 5.99
N ASP A 275 2.42 -24.42 5.18
CA ASP A 275 2.31 -24.37 3.72
C ASP A 275 0.86 -24.36 3.22
N VAL A 276 -0.01 -25.22 3.80
CA VAL A 276 -1.44 -25.26 3.47
C VAL A 276 -2.12 -23.94 3.83
N LEU A 277 -1.83 -23.34 4.98
CA LEU A 277 -2.39 -22.05 5.38
C LEU A 277 -2.00 -20.94 4.41
N THR A 278 -0.73 -20.88 4.00
CA THR A 278 -0.24 -19.91 3.01
C THR A 278 -1.00 -20.02 1.69
N ARG A 279 -1.12 -21.24 1.14
CA ARG A 279 -1.86 -21.48 -0.11
C ARG A 279 -3.37 -21.27 0.04
N ALA A 280 -3.96 -21.57 1.20
CA ALA A 280 -5.38 -21.37 1.45
C ALA A 280 -5.77 -19.89 1.49
N LEU A 281 -4.93 -19.03 2.08
CA LEU A 281 -5.13 -17.58 2.05
C LEU A 281 -5.03 -17.01 0.62
N GLU A 282 -4.11 -17.53 -0.19
CA GLU A 282 -4.04 -17.18 -1.63
C GLU A 282 -5.29 -17.63 -2.40
N LEU A 283 -5.83 -18.81 -2.09
CA LEU A 283 -7.05 -19.36 -2.67
C LEU A 283 -8.27 -18.50 -2.31
N GLU A 284 -8.40 -18.08 -1.05
CA GLU A 284 -9.46 -17.16 -0.62
C GLU A 284 -9.41 -15.84 -1.41
N ALA A 285 -8.21 -15.26 -1.54
CA ALA A 285 -8.01 -14.05 -2.34
C ALA A 285 -8.37 -14.27 -3.82
N TRP A 286 -8.01 -15.41 -4.41
CA TRP A 286 -8.38 -15.75 -5.78
C TRP A 286 -9.90 -15.92 -5.96
N VAL A 287 -10.59 -16.57 -5.01
CA VAL A 287 -12.05 -16.70 -5.02
C VAL A 287 -12.72 -15.33 -4.98
N LYS A 288 -12.19 -14.39 -4.20
CA LYS A 288 -12.67 -13.00 -4.19
C LYS A 288 -12.49 -12.33 -5.56
N ASP A 289 -11.31 -12.47 -6.18
CA ASP A 289 -11.05 -11.95 -7.53
C ASP A 289 -12.02 -12.53 -8.57
N LEU A 290 -12.33 -13.84 -8.49
CA LEU A 290 -13.30 -14.50 -9.37
C LEU A 290 -14.72 -13.98 -9.17
N LYS A 291 -15.13 -13.72 -7.92
CA LYS A 291 -16.45 -13.14 -7.61
C LYS A 291 -16.58 -11.73 -8.17
N GLU A 292 -15.57 -10.88 -7.99
CA GLU A 292 -15.53 -9.53 -8.57
C GLU A 292 -15.62 -9.60 -10.10
N TYR A 293 -14.80 -10.46 -10.73
CA TYR A 293 -14.84 -10.70 -12.17
C TYR A 293 -16.22 -11.18 -12.65
N ALA A 294 -16.82 -12.16 -11.98
CA ALA A 294 -18.11 -12.73 -12.33
C ALA A 294 -19.23 -11.68 -12.23
N LEU A 295 -19.20 -10.83 -11.20
CA LEU A 295 -20.13 -9.71 -11.07
C LEU A 295 -19.98 -8.72 -12.23
N THR A 296 -18.76 -8.24 -12.53
CA THR A 296 -18.53 -7.33 -13.66
C THR A 296 -18.94 -7.97 -15.00
N ALA A 297 -18.64 -9.26 -15.18
CA ALA A 297 -19.03 -10.00 -16.38
C ALA A 297 -20.56 -10.07 -16.53
N ALA A 298 -21.28 -10.37 -15.45
CA ALA A 298 -22.73 -10.43 -15.42
C ALA A 298 -23.37 -9.07 -15.68
N LEU A 299 -22.83 -7.99 -15.11
CA LEU A 299 -23.28 -6.62 -15.36
C LEU A 299 -23.08 -6.19 -16.83
N HIS A 300 -22.09 -6.76 -17.53
CA HIS A 300 -21.89 -6.59 -18.96
C HIS A 300 -22.67 -7.61 -19.83
N GLY A 301 -23.65 -8.32 -19.26
CA GLY A 301 -24.54 -9.22 -19.98
C GLY A 301 -24.00 -10.62 -20.25
N ARG A 302 -22.84 -11.00 -19.69
CA ARG A 302 -22.33 -12.38 -19.80
C ARG A 302 -22.97 -13.28 -18.75
N GLN A 303 -23.28 -14.52 -19.12
CA GLN A 303 -23.80 -15.51 -18.17
C GLN A 303 -22.66 -16.31 -17.53
N ILE A 304 -22.66 -16.40 -16.21
CA ILE A 304 -21.75 -17.25 -15.43
C ILE A 304 -22.57 -18.41 -14.87
N ALA A 305 -22.27 -19.65 -15.27
CA ALA A 305 -23.04 -20.82 -14.86
C ALA A 305 -23.10 -20.94 -13.32
N GLY A 306 -24.31 -21.12 -12.77
CA GLY A 306 -24.54 -21.23 -11.33
C GLY A 306 -24.57 -19.90 -10.55
N TRP A 307 -24.30 -18.77 -11.20
CA TRP A 307 -24.27 -17.45 -10.57
C TRP A 307 -25.19 -16.46 -11.28
N LYS A 308 -25.76 -15.52 -10.53
CA LYS A 308 -26.51 -14.39 -11.08
C LYS A 308 -26.18 -13.12 -10.32
N ALA A 309 -26.09 -12.00 -11.03
CA ALA A 309 -26.12 -10.69 -10.40
C ALA A 309 -27.57 -10.40 -9.98
N VAL A 310 -27.74 -9.97 -8.75
CA VAL A 310 -29.02 -9.51 -8.20
C VAL A 310 -28.81 -8.15 -7.57
N GLU A 311 -29.88 -7.39 -7.39
CA GLU A 311 -29.83 -6.22 -6.52
C GLU A 311 -29.32 -6.63 -5.14
N GLY A 312 -28.43 -5.81 -4.60
CA GLY A 312 -28.04 -5.93 -3.20
C GLY A 312 -29.26 -5.78 -2.28
N ARG A 313 -29.08 -6.01 -0.98
CA ARG A 313 -30.15 -5.71 -0.03
C ARG A 313 -30.53 -4.23 -0.16
N SER A 314 -31.78 -3.95 -0.48
CA SER A 314 -32.30 -2.58 -0.52
C SER A 314 -32.14 -1.92 0.85
N SER A 315 -31.33 -0.87 0.96
CA SER A 315 -31.38 0.05 2.10
C SER A 315 -32.51 1.05 1.87
N ARG A 316 -33.15 1.49 2.96
CA ARG A 316 -34.03 2.66 2.93
C ARG A 316 -33.21 3.82 3.45
N GLU A 317 -33.08 4.86 2.64
CA GLU A 317 -32.38 6.08 3.00
C GLU A 317 -33.35 7.26 2.88
N TRP A 318 -33.13 8.31 3.65
CA TRP A 318 -33.89 9.53 3.51
C TRP A 318 -33.50 10.20 2.19
N ALA A 319 -34.49 10.58 1.37
CA ALA A 319 -34.22 11.32 0.14
C ALA A 319 -33.51 12.66 0.43
N ASP A 320 -33.93 13.31 1.51
CA ASP A 320 -33.25 14.43 2.15
C ASP A 320 -33.50 14.32 3.65
N GLN A 321 -32.45 14.08 4.43
CA GLN A 321 -32.58 13.77 5.86
C GLN A 321 -33.19 14.95 6.63
N ASP A 322 -32.79 16.18 6.30
CA ASP A 322 -33.24 17.39 7.02
C ASP A 322 -34.73 17.66 6.76
N THR A 323 -35.15 17.60 5.50
CA THR A 323 -36.57 17.71 5.11
C THR A 323 -37.39 16.57 5.71
N ALA A 324 -36.87 15.34 5.71
CA ALA A 324 -37.55 14.20 6.30
C ALA A 324 -37.74 14.37 7.80
N PHE A 325 -36.70 14.80 8.53
CA PHE A 325 -36.76 14.98 9.97
C PHE A 325 -37.72 16.10 10.36
N ALA A 326 -37.65 17.25 9.69
CA ALA A 326 -38.59 18.36 9.90
C ALA A 326 -40.05 17.91 9.66
N THR A 327 -40.31 17.22 8.56
CA THR A 327 -41.65 16.70 8.22
C THR A 327 -42.15 15.68 9.25
N LEU A 328 -41.27 14.82 9.77
CA LEU A 328 -41.64 13.84 10.79
C LEU A 328 -41.92 14.50 12.14
N GLN A 329 -41.19 15.56 12.51
CA GLN A 329 -41.48 16.37 13.69
C GLN A 329 -42.86 17.05 13.58
N GLU A 330 -43.19 17.65 12.43
CA GLU A 330 -44.53 18.22 12.17
C GLU A 330 -45.65 17.17 12.28
N ARG A 331 -45.35 15.91 11.95
CA ARG A 331 -46.27 14.77 12.10
C ARG A 331 -46.31 14.19 13.52
N GLY A 332 -45.67 14.85 14.49
CA GLY A 332 -45.71 14.48 15.90
C GLY A 332 -44.70 13.41 16.31
N ILE A 333 -43.71 13.08 15.47
CA ILE A 333 -42.60 12.21 15.88
C ILE A 333 -41.62 13.03 16.73
N PRO A 334 -41.35 12.63 17.99
CA PRO A 334 -40.38 13.33 18.83
C PRO A 334 -38.98 13.32 18.21
N GLU A 335 -38.29 14.45 18.28
CA GLU A 335 -36.91 14.61 17.77
C GLU A 335 -35.95 13.55 18.31
N ALA A 336 -36.14 13.13 19.57
CA ALA A 336 -35.34 12.10 20.21
C ALA A 336 -35.41 10.72 19.53
N LEU A 337 -36.44 10.46 18.71
CA LEU A 337 -36.55 9.23 17.91
C LEU A 337 -35.93 9.37 16.51
N LEU A 338 -35.64 10.59 16.07
CA LEU A 338 -35.02 10.86 14.77
C LEU A 338 -33.50 10.71 14.82
N TRP A 339 -32.91 10.89 16.00
CA TRP A 339 -31.47 10.80 16.22
C TRP A 339 -31.10 9.66 17.17
N GLU A 340 -30.24 8.77 16.71
CA GLU A 340 -29.69 7.73 17.58
C GLU A 340 -28.39 8.21 18.25
N ARG A 341 -28.44 8.47 19.56
CA ARG A 341 -27.24 8.78 20.35
C ARG A 341 -26.56 7.48 20.76
N ARG A 342 -25.39 7.20 20.18
CA ARG A 342 -24.52 6.10 20.59
C ARG A 342 -23.28 6.63 21.32
N PRO A 343 -22.75 5.90 22.31
CA PRO A 343 -21.44 6.21 22.88
C PRO A 343 -20.38 6.26 21.78
N ALA A 344 -19.57 7.32 21.76
CA ALA A 344 -18.46 7.40 20.83
C ALA A 344 -17.42 6.34 21.18
N SER A 345 -16.97 5.56 20.19
CA SER A 345 -15.79 4.73 20.38
C SER A 345 -14.54 5.61 20.44
N VAL A 346 -13.49 5.14 21.12
CA VAL A 346 -12.17 5.80 21.16
C VAL A 346 -11.72 6.16 19.74
N ALA A 347 -11.73 5.18 18.83
CA ALA A 347 -11.36 5.35 17.43
C ALA A 347 -12.29 6.33 16.67
N GLY A 348 -13.59 6.30 16.96
CA GLY A 348 -14.56 7.21 16.33
C GLY A 348 -14.34 8.66 16.76
N LEU A 349 -14.05 8.88 18.04
CA LEU A 349 -13.78 10.21 18.59
C LEU A 349 -12.42 10.74 18.13
N GLU A 350 -11.39 9.90 18.08
CA GLU A 350 -10.08 10.23 17.54
C GLU A 350 -10.17 10.63 16.06
N LYS A 351 -10.94 9.89 15.25
CA LYS A 351 -11.18 10.23 13.84
C LYS A 351 -11.90 11.59 13.69
N ALA A 352 -12.88 11.88 14.54
CA ALA A 352 -13.66 13.12 14.46
C ALA A 352 -12.84 14.36 14.86
N LEU A 353 -12.11 14.28 15.98
CA LEU A 353 -11.30 15.37 16.51
C LEU A 353 -9.97 15.55 15.77
N GLY A 354 -9.44 14.46 15.21
CA GLY A 354 -8.06 14.37 14.76
C GLY A 354 -7.12 13.98 15.91
N LYS A 355 -5.99 13.36 15.56
CA LYS A 355 -5.07 12.73 16.51
C LYS A 355 -4.59 13.66 17.63
N LYS A 356 -4.02 14.82 17.30
CA LYS A 356 -3.48 15.77 18.29
C LYS A 356 -4.53 16.30 19.28
N PRO A 357 -5.66 16.88 18.83
CA PRO A 357 -6.71 17.33 19.75
C PRO A 357 -7.29 16.19 20.59
N PHE A 358 -7.39 14.99 20.03
CA PHE A 358 -7.84 13.81 20.76
C PHE A 358 -6.86 13.39 21.85
N GLU A 359 -5.56 13.32 21.56
CA GLU A 359 -4.52 12.97 22.54
C GLU A 359 -4.52 13.94 23.73
N GLU A 360 -4.65 15.24 23.45
CA GLU A 360 -4.76 16.28 24.49
C GLU A 360 -6.05 16.13 25.31
N ALA A 361 -7.20 15.93 24.65
CA ALA A 361 -8.50 15.86 25.31
C ALA A 361 -8.74 14.54 26.07
N SER A 362 -8.10 13.45 25.64
CA SER A 362 -8.28 12.11 26.20
C SER A 362 -7.13 11.68 27.11
N PHE A 363 -6.22 12.60 27.44
CA PHE A 363 -5.06 12.35 28.29
C PHE A 363 -5.47 11.70 29.61
N GLY A 364 -4.92 10.51 29.89
CA GLY A 364 -5.23 9.72 31.08
C GLY A 364 -6.57 8.98 31.06
N LEU A 365 -7.39 9.11 30.01
CA LEU A 365 -8.72 8.51 29.90
C LEU A 365 -8.74 7.23 29.04
N VAL A 366 -7.74 7.03 28.18
CA VAL A 366 -7.65 5.87 27.28
C VAL A 366 -6.75 4.79 27.88
N VAL A 367 -7.32 3.61 28.10
CA VAL A 367 -6.55 2.42 28.51
C VAL A 367 -6.27 1.54 27.30
N LYS A 368 -4.99 1.38 26.96
CA LYS A 368 -4.56 0.44 25.92
C LYS A 368 -4.57 -0.98 26.48
N LYS A 369 -5.58 -1.77 26.11
CA LYS A 369 -5.61 -3.20 26.44
C LYS A 369 -4.70 -3.99 25.49
N PRO A 370 -3.96 -5.00 25.98
CA PRO A 370 -3.23 -5.91 25.11
C PRO A 370 -4.18 -6.56 24.08
N GLY A 371 -3.70 -6.67 22.84
CA GLY A 371 -4.43 -7.39 21.79
C GLY A 371 -4.57 -8.87 22.13
N LYS A 372 -5.65 -9.50 21.67
CA LYS A 372 -5.75 -10.97 21.74
C LYS A 372 -4.67 -11.59 20.84
N PRO A 373 -4.09 -12.75 21.22
CA PRO A 373 -3.19 -13.49 20.34
C PRO A 373 -3.87 -13.76 19.00
N THR A 374 -3.11 -13.63 17.92
CA THR A 374 -3.58 -13.90 16.56
C THR A 374 -2.45 -14.57 15.79
N LEU A 375 -2.81 -15.52 14.93
CA LEU A 375 -1.87 -16.12 14.00
C LEU A 375 -1.66 -15.15 12.82
N VAL A 376 -0.40 -14.99 12.42
CA VAL A 376 0.02 -14.21 11.24
C VAL A 376 1.26 -14.85 10.62
N PRO A 377 1.56 -14.57 9.34
CA PRO A 377 2.81 -15.04 8.71
C PRO A 377 4.06 -14.55 9.47
N GLU A 378 5.17 -15.29 9.39
CA GLU A 378 6.44 -14.91 10.04
C GLU A 378 7.02 -13.59 9.54
N SER A 379 6.63 -13.15 8.33
CA SER A 379 7.01 -11.83 7.80
C SER A 379 6.37 -10.67 8.56
N ASP A 380 5.36 -10.92 9.41
CA ASP A 380 4.79 -9.92 10.30
C ASP A 380 5.82 -9.54 11.38
N LYS A 381 6.18 -8.25 11.44
CA LYS A 381 7.23 -7.76 12.34
C LYS A 381 6.82 -7.69 13.82
N ARG A 382 5.55 -7.96 14.15
CA ARG A 382 5.14 -7.98 15.55
C ARG A 382 5.89 -9.09 16.27
N PRO A 383 6.42 -8.84 17.48
CA PRO A 383 7.15 -9.85 18.22
C PRO A 383 6.26 -11.08 18.46
N PRO A 384 6.84 -12.31 18.45
CA PRO A 384 6.09 -13.51 18.77
C PRO A 384 5.35 -13.37 20.10
N TYR A 385 4.11 -13.84 20.12
CA TYR A 385 3.33 -13.80 21.35
C TYR A 385 3.90 -14.79 22.37
N SER A 386 4.26 -14.30 23.55
CA SER A 386 4.67 -15.14 24.69
C SER A 386 3.55 -15.22 25.73
N PRO A 387 2.90 -16.39 25.90
CA PRO A 387 1.87 -16.57 26.92
C PRO A 387 2.38 -16.32 28.34
N ALA A 388 3.64 -16.68 28.61
CA ALA A 388 4.28 -16.46 29.92
C ALA A 388 4.48 -14.96 30.19
N GLU A 389 5.06 -14.21 29.25
CA GLU A 389 5.27 -12.77 29.42
C GLU A 389 3.94 -12.01 29.54
N ALA A 390 2.93 -12.41 28.77
CA ALA A 390 1.59 -11.82 28.87
C ALA A 390 0.91 -12.09 30.22
N ALA A 391 1.19 -13.24 30.85
CA ALA A 391 0.68 -13.57 32.19
C ALA A 391 1.40 -12.80 33.32
N PHE A 392 2.66 -12.41 33.12
CA PHE A 392 3.46 -11.66 34.09
C PHE A 392 3.49 -10.14 33.87
N GLN A 393 2.85 -9.61 32.81
CA GLN A 393 2.63 -8.17 32.67
C GLN A 393 1.67 -7.69 33.76
N VAL A 394 2.27 -7.18 34.85
CA VAL A 394 1.57 -6.52 35.95
C VAL A 394 0.68 -5.42 35.37
N VAL A 395 -0.63 -5.53 35.61
CA VAL A 395 -1.55 -4.40 35.45
C VAL A 395 -1.07 -3.32 36.41
N THR A 396 -0.29 -2.36 35.93
CA THR A 396 0.07 -1.18 36.73
C THR A 396 -1.24 -0.49 37.11
N PRO A 397 -1.61 -0.42 38.40
CA PRO A 397 -2.71 0.44 38.80
C PRO A 397 -2.24 1.86 38.55
N ASN A 398 -2.95 2.61 37.71
CA ASN A 398 -2.69 4.04 37.56
C ASN A 398 -2.88 4.72 38.93
N ALA A 399 -1.85 5.42 39.39
CA ALA A 399 -1.93 6.39 40.47
C ALA A 399 -2.56 7.69 39.99
#